data_AF-A0A177HWT2-F1
#
_entry.id   AF-A0A177HWT2-F1
#
_cell.length_a   1.000
_cell.length_b   1.000
_cell.length_c   1.000
_cell.angle_alpha   90.00
_cell.angle_beta   90.00
_cell.angle_gamma   90.00
#
_symmetry.space_group_name_H-M   'P 1'
#
loop_
_entity.id
_entity.type
_entity.pdbx_description
1 polymer ?
#
loop_
_entity_poly.entity_id
_entity_poly.type
_entity_poly.pdbx_seq_one_letter_code
_entity_poly.pdbx_strand_id
1 'polypeptide(L)'
;MAESGASPLPPSTSPLSPRSPHSSALSRAEQFVWLTARVLEQRRFAYHFLNGGADPVDTALAAYLNEDDGYGHALEPDLRGPVSQPLHTGHALRVLDSIGRCGGQRVERACRYLSSVSTPEGALPAIHPSQRGYPSAPFVPVMDDPPSSLLATGPVVGLLHRNEVWHAWLFRATDFCWQAVESLEKSHPYEVEAAVVFLDNAPDRPRAEAAADRLGRMVREQRLAVLDPDQLDSFPVSPGYAPGEHHFPYDYAKVPESLARAWFTDEEMERSLDFLERQQQGDGGWPIRWRQWAPGTALESRPIVTIEALLTLRAYGRTIV
;
A
#
# COMPACT_ATOMS: atom_id res chain seq x y z
N MET A 1 56.35 37.56 -5.20
CA MET A 1 56.21 36.54 -6.26
C MET A 1 55.02 35.68 -5.89
N ALA A 2 53.96 35.82 -6.69
CA ALA A 2 52.69 35.08 -6.73
C ALA A 2 51.81 35.07 -5.47
N GLU A 3 50.91 36.05 -5.42
CA GLU A 3 49.64 35.99 -4.69
C GLU A 3 48.58 35.23 -5.49
N SER A 4 47.72 34.57 -4.71
CA SER A 4 46.43 33.92 -4.99
C SER A 4 45.63 34.42 -6.20
N GLY A 5 45.12 33.46 -6.99
CA GLY A 5 44.15 33.70 -8.07
C GLY A 5 43.31 32.46 -8.37
N ALA A 6 42.46 32.04 -7.44
CA ALA A 6 41.38 31.08 -7.73
C ALA A 6 40.11 31.87 -8.07
N SER A 7 39.68 31.80 -9.33
CA SER A 7 38.39 32.36 -9.76
C SER A 7 37.23 31.64 -9.06
N PRO A 8 36.19 32.35 -8.59
CA PRO A 8 35.01 31.70 -8.06
C PRO A 8 34.20 31.04 -9.20
N LEU A 9 33.80 29.79 -8.97
CA LEU A 9 32.84 29.08 -9.81
C LEU A 9 31.53 29.88 -9.90
N PRO A 10 30.88 29.99 -11.07
CA PRO A 10 29.60 30.66 -11.18
C PRO A 10 28.52 29.88 -10.42
N PRO A 11 27.51 30.56 -9.86
CA PRO A 11 26.39 29.88 -9.21
C PRO A 11 25.62 29.05 -10.25
N SER A 12 25.54 27.74 -10.03
CA SER A 12 24.68 26.83 -10.78
C SER A 12 23.22 27.05 -10.37
N THR A 13 22.62 28.15 -10.83
CA THR A 13 21.17 28.28 -10.91
C THR A 13 20.74 27.77 -12.27
N SER A 14 20.53 26.46 -12.39
CA SER A 14 19.69 25.93 -13.47
C SER A 14 18.26 26.40 -13.18
N PRO A 15 17.64 27.22 -14.05
CA PRO A 15 16.21 27.41 -13.97
C PRO A 15 15.56 26.08 -14.32
N LEU A 16 14.73 25.54 -13.43
CA LEU A 16 13.75 24.52 -13.79
C LEU A 16 13.08 24.97 -15.10
N SER A 17 13.20 24.13 -16.14
CA SER A 17 12.54 24.39 -17.42
C SER A 17 11.08 24.78 -17.19
N PRO A 18 10.56 25.80 -17.88
CA PRO A 18 9.19 26.26 -17.68
C PRO A 18 8.20 25.11 -17.90
N ARG A 19 7.29 24.92 -16.94
CA ARG A 19 6.17 23.98 -16.97
C ARG A 19 5.51 24.03 -18.34
N SER A 20 5.52 22.92 -19.07
CA SER A 20 4.67 22.80 -20.25
C SER A 20 3.21 22.82 -19.79
N PRO A 21 2.39 23.80 -20.19
CA PRO A 21 1.00 23.95 -19.73
C PRO A 21 0.04 22.84 -20.22
N HIS A 22 0.59 21.75 -20.77
CA HIS A 22 -0.14 20.65 -21.40
C HIS A 22 0.26 19.26 -20.88
N SER A 23 1.11 19.13 -19.85
CA SER A 23 1.41 17.80 -19.30
C SER A 23 0.27 17.34 -18.40
N SER A 24 -0.39 16.24 -18.73
CA SER A 24 -1.41 15.63 -17.87
C SER A 24 -0.82 15.02 -16.61
N ALA A 25 -1.68 14.65 -15.66
CA ALA A 25 -1.25 14.00 -14.42
C ALA A 25 -0.45 12.73 -14.70
N LEU A 26 -0.89 11.94 -15.69
CA LEU A 26 -0.21 10.72 -16.12
C LEU A 26 1.16 10.99 -16.72
N SER A 27 1.31 11.97 -17.63
CA SER A 27 2.62 12.27 -18.24
C SER A 27 3.64 12.77 -17.21
N ARG A 28 3.20 13.54 -16.19
CA ARG A 28 4.07 13.95 -15.09
C ARG A 28 4.48 12.77 -14.21
N ALA A 29 3.53 11.89 -13.90
CA ALA A 29 3.81 10.67 -13.12
C ALA A 29 4.73 9.70 -13.87
N GLU A 30 4.60 9.61 -15.19
CA GLU A 30 5.50 8.82 -16.03
C GLU A 30 6.95 9.31 -15.88
N GLN A 31 7.18 10.61 -16.03
CA GLN A 31 8.51 11.19 -15.84
C GLN A 31 9.06 10.91 -14.43
N PHE A 32 8.23 11.08 -13.41
CA PHE A 32 8.59 10.78 -12.02
C PHE A 32 9.04 9.33 -11.83
N VAL A 33 8.25 8.38 -12.37
CA VAL A 33 8.50 6.94 -12.27
C VAL A 33 9.82 6.57 -12.95
N TRP A 34 10.09 7.08 -14.15
CA TRP A 34 11.35 6.78 -14.85
C TRP A 34 12.59 7.32 -14.13
N LEU A 35 12.46 8.44 -13.41
CA LEU A 35 13.58 9.04 -12.67
C LEU A 35 13.83 8.37 -11.31
N THR A 36 12.79 7.82 -10.67
CA THR A 36 12.84 7.52 -9.22
C THR A 36 12.58 6.06 -8.91
N ALA A 37 11.76 5.38 -9.70
CA ALA A 37 11.18 4.10 -9.32
C ALA A 37 12.16 2.93 -9.47
N ARG A 38 12.01 1.91 -8.62
CA ARG A 38 12.67 0.61 -8.81
C ARG A 38 12.15 -0.02 -10.10
N VAL A 39 12.89 -0.99 -10.62
CA VAL A 39 12.50 -1.72 -11.83
C VAL A 39 11.09 -2.31 -11.71
N LEU A 40 10.70 -2.82 -10.53
CA LEU A 40 9.36 -3.36 -10.32
C LEU A 40 8.26 -2.32 -10.60
N GLU A 41 8.30 -1.16 -9.93
CA GLU A 41 7.29 -0.11 -10.11
C GLU A 41 7.33 0.49 -11.52
N GLN A 42 8.51 0.60 -12.14
CA GLN A 42 8.64 0.96 -13.55
C GLN A 42 7.85 0.01 -14.47
N ARG A 43 7.99 -1.31 -14.28
CA ARG A 43 7.24 -2.31 -15.06
C ARG A 43 5.75 -2.28 -14.75
N ARG A 44 5.36 -2.09 -13.48
CA ARG A 44 3.96 -1.94 -13.08
C ARG A 44 3.30 -0.72 -13.72
N PHE A 45 4.00 0.41 -13.75
CA PHE A 45 3.51 1.62 -14.42
C PHE A 45 3.29 1.37 -15.92
N ALA A 46 4.28 0.78 -16.60
CA ALA A 46 4.15 0.45 -18.01
C ALA A 46 2.98 -0.51 -18.30
N TYR A 47 2.77 -1.52 -17.46
CA TYR A 47 1.64 -2.44 -17.57
C TYR A 47 0.30 -1.71 -17.45
N HIS A 48 0.13 -0.86 -16.44
CA HIS A 48 -1.15 -0.21 -16.19
C HIS A 48 -1.48 0.95 -17.14
N PHE A 49 -0.47 1.66 -17.67
CA PHE A 49 -0.68 2.93 -18.35
C PHE A 49 -0.07 3.04 -19.75
N LEU A 50 0.86 2.15 -20.13
CA LEU A 50 1.61 2.22 -21.38
C LEU A 50 1.48 0.95 -22.23
N ASN A 51 0.41 0.16 -22.01
CA ASN A 51 0.14 -1.10 -22.72
C ASN A 51 1.29 -2.13 -22.61
N GLY A 52 2.05 -2.11 -21.52
CA GLY A 52 3.06 -3.12 -21.23
C GLY A 52 2.45 -4.48 -20.91
N GLY A 53 3.19 -5.57 -21.18
CA GLY A 53 2.76 -6.93 -20.82
C GLY A 53 2.96 -7.27 -19.34
N ALA A 54 2.36 -8.37 -18.89
CA ALA A 54 2.52 -8.87 -17.52
C ALA A 54 3.88 -9.54 -17.26
N ASP A 55 4.51 -10.16 -18.27
CA ASP A 55 5.79 -10.88 -18.12
C ASP A 55 6.94 -10.02 -17.57
N PRO A 56 7.16 -8.76 -18.01
CA PRO A 56 8.18 -7.90 -17.44
C PRO A 56 7.95 -7.57 -15.96
N VAL A 57 6.69 -7.39 -15.53
CA VAL A 57 6.36 -7.17 -14.12
C VAL A 57 6.73 -8.40 -13.30
N ASP A 58 6.30 -9.55 -13.80
CA ASP A 58 6.51 -10.84 -13.14
C ASP A 58 8.02 -11.17 -12.99
N THR A 59 8.79 -10.90 -14.04
CA THR A 59 10.25 -11.04 -14.06
C THR A 59 10.92 -10.12 -13.03
N ALA A 60 10.48 -8.86 -12.94
CA ALA A 60 11.01 -7.92 -11.96
C ALA A 60 10.67 -8.34 -10.52
N LEU A 61 9.46 -8.88 -10.29
CA LEU A 61 9.04 -9.38 -8.99
C LEU A 61 9.82 -10.62 -8.55
N ALA A 62 10.22 -11.49 -9.50
CA ALA A 62 11.00 -12.69 -9.20
C ALA A 62 12.36 -12.40 -8.54
N ALA A 63 12.92 -11.19 -8.72
CA ALA A 63 14.16 -10.78 -8.06
C ALA A 63 14.03 -10.63 -6.52
N TYR A 64 12.80 -10.60 -5.99
CA TYR A 64 12.52 -10.52 -4.56
C TYR A 64 12.17 -11.87 -3.93
N LEU A 65 12.03 -12.94 -4.73
CA LEU A 65 11.66 -14.28 -4.27
C LEU A 65 12.87 -14.99 -3.65
N ASN A 66 12.69 -15.57 -2.47
CA ASN A 66 13.71 -16.32 -1.75
C ASN A 66 13.53 -17.84 -1.90
N GLU A 67 14.55 -18.59 -1.46
CA GLU A 67 14.56 -20.07 -1.48
C GLU A 67 13.48 -20.71 -0.59
N ASP A 68 12.96 -19.98 0.40
CA ASP A 68 11.90 -20.42 1.30
C ASP A 68 10.48 -20.18 0.75
N ASP A 69 10.37 -19.86 -0.54
CA ASP A 69 9.14 -19.47 -1.24
C ASP A 69 8.49 -18.14 -0.76
N GLY A 70 9.12 -17.44 0.19
CA GLY A 70 8.74 -16.10 0.64
C GLY A 70 9.41 -14.99 -0.16
N TYR A 71 9.12 -13.73 0.19
CA TYR A 71 9.69 -12.56 -0.46
C TYR A 71 10.47 -11.68 0.52
N GLY A 72 11.58 -11.11 0.07
CA GLY A 72 12.50 -10.29 0.86
C GLY A 72 12.93 -8.99 0.16
N HIS A 73 14.15 -8.55 0.45
CA HIS A 73 14.89 -7.51 -0.30
C HIS A 73 14.20 -6.15 -0.36
N ALA A 74 13.54 -5.74 0.72
CA ALA A 74 12.84 -4.46 0.81
C ALA A 74 11.70 -4.30 -0.21
N LEU A 75 11.07 -5.40 -0.64
CA LEU A 75 9.85 -5.33 -1.45
C LEU A 75 8.78 -4.44 -0.79
N GLU A 76 8.65 -4.58 0.52
CA GLU A 76 8.02 -3.62 1.44
C GLU A 76 9.12 -2.67 1.94
N PRO A 77 9.14 -1.39 1.53
CA PRO A 77 10.26 -0.49 1.79
C PRO A 77 10.63 -0.33 3.27
N ASP A 78 9.68 -0.46 4.18
CA ASP A 78 9.93 -0.31 5.63
C ASP A 78 10.64 -1.49 6.28
N LEU A 79 10.77 -2.63 5.59
CA LEU A 79 11.52 -3.80 6.06
C LEU A 79 12.73 -4.02 5.16
N ARG A 80 13.95 -3.89 5.69
CA ARG A 80 15.19 -4.07 4.91
C ARG A 80 15.77 -5.45 5.15
N GLY A 81 16.69 -5.84 4.26
CA GLY A 81 17.43 -7.09 4.37
C GLY A 81 16.88 -8.19 3.46
N PRO A 82 17.54 -9.35 3.44
CA PRO A 82 17.24 -10.44 2.52
C PRO A 82 16.13 -11.36 3.03
N VAL A 83 15.76 -11.30 4.31
CA VAL A 83 14.87 -12.28 4.92
C VAL A 83 13.44 -12.15 4.40
N SER A 84 12.78 -13.29 4.23
CA SER A 84 11.37 -13.31 3.87
C SER A 84 10.51 -12.77 5.02
N GLN A 85 9.50 -11.95 4.69
CA GLN A 85 8.51 -11.45 5.65
C GLN A 85 7.07 -11.62 5.14
N PRO A 86 6.07 -11.76 6.05
CA PRO A 86 4.66 -11.77 5.68
C PRO A 86 4.25 -10.54 4.85
N LEU A 87 4.70 -9.33 5.23
CA LEU A 87 4.37 -8.10 4.51
C LEU A 87 4.96 -8.05 3.09
N HIS A 88 6.20 -8.54 2.90
CA HIS A 88 6.78 -8.68 1.56
C HIS A 88 5.96 -9.64 0.70
N THR A 89 5.58 -10.79 1.26
CA THR A 89 4.80 -11.80 0.52
C THR A 89 3.40 -11.29 0.19
N GLY A 90 2.75 -10.56 1.10
CA GLY A 90 1.49 -9.87 0.83
C GLY A 90 1.61 -8.80 -0.25
N HIS A 91 2.73 -8.04 -0.28
CA HIS A 91 3.03 -7.13 -1.38
C HIS A 91 3.17 -7.88 -2.71
N ALA A 92 3.91 -8.99 -2.74
CA ALA A 92 4.07 -9.80 -3.95
C ALA A 92 2.73 -10.33 -4.48
N LEU A 93 1.84 -10.81 -3.59
CA LEU A 93 0.49 -11.24 -3.96
C LEU A 93 -0.34 -10.10 -4.55
N ARG A 94 -0.28 -8.88 -3.98
CA ARG A 94 -0.92 -7.69 -4.57
C ARG A 94 -0.43 -7.38 -5.99
N VAL A 95 0.88 -7.51 -6.22
CA VAL A 95 1.46 -7.31 -7.56
C VAL A 95 0.95 -8.38 -8.52
N LEU A 96 0.98 -9.66 -8.12
CA LEU A 96 0.49 -10.77 -8.94
C LEU A 96 -1.01 -10.62 -9.26
N ASP A 97 -1.83 -10.23 -8.30
CA ASP A 97 -3.26 -9.95 -8.50
C ASP A 97 -3.47 -8.83 -9.53
N SER A 98 -2.72 -7.73 -9.39
CA SER A 98 -2.84 -6.57 -10.29
C SER A 98 -2.53 -6.87 -11.76
N ILE A 99 -1.82 -7.97 -12.04
CA ILE A 99 -1.46 -8.42 -13.39
C ILE A 99 -2.17 -9.73 -13.81
N GLY A 100 -3.17 -10.18 -13.04
CA GLY A 100 -3.94 -11.39 -13.33
C GLY A 100 -3.15 -12.71 -13.20
N ARG A 101 -2.14 -12.74 -12.32
CA ARG A 101 -1.24 -13.90 -12.08
C ARG A 101 -1.28 -14.42 -10.65
N CYS A 102 -2.25 -14.02 -9.84
CA CYS A 102 -2.39 -14.51 -8.47
C CYS A 102 -3.04 -15.91 -8.47
N GLY A 103 -2.30 -16.93 -8.88
CA GLY A 103 -2.77 -18.32 -8.83
C GLY A 103 -1.68 -19.34 -9.17
N GLY A 104 -2.08 -20.60 -9.25
CA GLY A 104 -1.20 -21.71 -9.63
C GLY A 104 -0.08 -22.00 -8.64
N GLN A 105 0.96 -22.71 -9.11
CA GLN A 105 2.02 -23.25 -8.26
C GLN A 105 2.79 -22.19 -7.48
N ARG A 106 2.96 -20.98 -8.04
CA ARG A 106 3.68 -19.90 -7.36
C ARG A 106 2.92 -19.40 -6.13
N VAL A 107 1.62 -19.22 -6.23
CA VAL A 107 0.79 -18.80 -5.10
C VAL A 107 0.62 -19.94 -4.09
N GLU A 108 0.52 -21.19 -4.54
CA GLU A 108 0.55 -22.35 -3.63
C GLU A 108 1.81 -22.38 -2.77
N ARG A 109 2.98 -22.12 -3.37
CA ARG A 109 4.27 -22.01 -2.67
C ARG A 109 4.30 -20.83 -1.69
N ALA A 110 3.80 -19.66 -2.11
CA ALA A 110 3.64 -18.52 -1.20
C ALA A 110 2.72 -18.86 0.00
N CYS A 111 1.62 -19.57 -0.22
CA CYS A 111 0.73 -20.05 0.86
C CYS A 111 1.44 -21.04 1.81
N ARG A 112 2.35 -21.88 1.31
CA ARG A 112 3.18 -22.75 2.15
C ARG A 112 4.12 -21.93 3.02
N TYR A 113 4.81 -20.93 2.45
CA TYR A 113 5.63 -20.00 3.21
C TYR A 113 4.80 -19.31 4.30
N LEU A 114 3.65 -18.71 3.94
CA LEU A 114 2.76 -18.01 4.86
C LEU A 114 2.27 -18.92 6.00
N SER A 115 1.95 -20.17 5.68
CA SER A 115 1.60 -21.18 6.69
C SER A 115 2.75 -21.49 7.66
N SER A 116 4.01 -21.42 7.20
CA SER A 116 5.18 -21.73 8.02
C SER A 116 5.57 -20.61 8.99
N VAL A 117 5.18 -19.36 8.68
CA VAL A 117 5.46 -18.17 9.49
C VAL A 117 4.23 -17.66 10.25
N SER A 118 3.14 -18.43 10.22
CA SER A 118 1.92 -18.11 10.94
C SER A 118 2.05 -18.42 12.43
N THR A 119 1.32 -17.66 13.23
CA THR A 119 1.15 -17.88 14.67
C THR A 119 0.36 -19.16 14.95
N PRO A 120 0.26 -19.62 16.21
CA PRO A 120 -0.58 -20.75 16.59
C PRO A 120 -2.06 -20.59 16.23
N GLU A 121 -2.57 -19.37 16.16
CA GLU A 121 -3.96 -19.08 15.73
C GLU A 121 -4.16 -19.27 14.22
N GLY A 122 -3.09 -19.49 13.45
CA GLY A 122 -3.14 -19.71 12.01
C GLY A 122 -3.20 -18.42 11.19
N ALA A 123 -2.80 -17.29 11.78
CA ALA A 123 -2.76 -15.99 11.13
C ALA A 123 -1.33 -15.44 11.07
N LEU A 124 -1.14 -14.39 10.29
CA LEU A 124 0.18 -13.80 10.08
C LEU A 124 0.49 -12.81 11.21
N PRO A 125 1.71 -12.83 11.76
CA PRO A 125 2.18 -11.71 12.55
C PRO A 125 2.41 -10.51 11.62
N ALA A 126 2.34 -9.29 12.18
CA ALA A 126 2.69 -8.08 11.42
C ALA A 126 4.14 -8.16 10.91
N ILE A 127 5.04 -8.65 11.76
CA ILE A 127 6.46 -8.86 11.49
C ILE A 127 6.87 -10.19 12.09
N HIS A 128 7.58 -11.00 11.32
CA HIS A 128 8.11 -12.26 11.82
C HIS A 128 9.47 -12.01 12.54
N PRO A 129 9.80 -12.74 13.63
CA PRO A 129 11.02 -12.50 14.41
C PRO A 129 12.34 -12.62 13.62
N SER A 130 12.30 -13.27 12.44
CA SER A 130 13.44 -13.36 11.51
C SER A 130 13.92 -12.00 10.99
N GLN A 131 13.14 -10.92 11.14
CA GLN A 131 13.58 -9.56 10.82
C GLN A 131 14.73 -9.09 11.71
N ARG A 132 14.91 -9.72 12.88
CA ARG A 132 15.97 -9.37 13.84
C ARG A 132 17.34 -9.41 13.18
N GLY A 133 18.12 -8.34 13.41
CA GLY A 133 19.46 -8.18 12.84
C GLY A 133 19.47 -7.46 11.50
N TYR A 134 18.32 -7.16 10.90
CA TYR A 134 18.20 -6.35 9.70
C TYR A 134 17.48 -5.03 9.98
N PRO A 135 17.81 -3.93 9.27
CA PRO A 135 17.16 -2.65 9.48
C PRO A 135 15.66 -2.71 9.17
N SER A 136 14.85 -2.04 9.98
CA SER A 136 13.42 -1.83 9.74
C SER A 136 13.01 -0.45 10.24
N ALA A 137 11.83 0.00 9.84
CA ALA A 137 11.23 1.23 10.36
C ALA A 137 11.23 1.23 11.90
N PRO A 138 11.66 2.32 12.58
CA PRO A 138 11.75 2.37 14.05
C PRO A 138 10.41 2.24 14.78
N PHE A 139 9.31 2.46 14.08
CA PHE A 139 7.94 2.36 14.59
C PHE A 139 7.33 0.96 14.36
N VAL A 140 8.10 0.03 13.81
CA VAL A 140 7.71 -1.35 13.54
C VAL A 140 8.48 -2.28 14.50
N PRO A 141 7.89 -2.65 15.66
CA PRO A 141 8.58 -3.45 16.66
C PRO A 141 8.77 -4.90 16.18
N VAL A 142 9.99 -5.43 16.38
CA VAL A 142 10.29 -6.86 16.18
C VAL A 142 10.18 -7.58 17.52
N MET A 143 9.12 -8.36 17.70
CA MET A 143 8.85 -9.13 18.92
C MET A 143 9.41 -10.56 18.80
N ASP A 144 9.70 -11.20 19.93
CA ASP A 144 10.08 -12.62 19.96
C ASP A 144 8.87 -13.54 19.69
N ASP A 145 7.71 -13.16 20.23
CA ASP A 145 6.44 -13.88 20.10
C ASP A 145 5.35 -12.90 19.64
N PRO A 146 5.32 -12.53 18.34
CA PRO A 146 4.38 -11.55 17.82
C PRO A 146 2.95 -12.13 17.76
N PRO A 147 1.92 -11.35 18.12
CA PRO A 147 0.55 -11.79 18.00
C PRO A 147 0.11 -11.84 16.53
N SER A 148 -0.96 -12.60 16.29
CA SER A 148 -1.71 -12.57 15.04
C SER A 148 -2.17 -11.15 14.71
N SER A 149 -2.05 -10.74 13.45
CA SER A 149 -2.33 -9.38 13.01
C SER A 149 -3.34 -9.35 11.87
N LEU A 150 -4.46 -8.66 12.08
CA LEU A 150 -5.43 -8.40 11.01
C LEU A 150 -4.80 -7.57 9.88
N LEU A 151 -3.93 -6.62 10.22
CA LEU A 151 -3.21 -5.77 9.27
C LEU A 151 -2.41 -6.58 8.24
N ALA A 152 -1.72 -7.64 8.67
CA ALA A 152 -0.97 -8.51 7.76
C ALA A 152 -1.85 -9.60 7.12
N THR A 153 -2.81 -10.15 7.87
CA THR A 153 -3.58 -11.33 7.44
C THR A 153 -4.72 -10.96 6.50
N GLY A 154 -5.49 -9.92 6.80
CA GLY A 154 -6.69 -9.51 6.06
C GLY A 154 -6.44 -9.26 4.57
N PRO A 155 -5.44 -8.43 4.19
CA PRO A 155 -5.15 -8.16 2.78
C PRO A 155 -4.76 -9.41 2.01
N VAL A 156 -3.97 -10.30 2.62
CA VAL A 156 -3.55 -11.56 1.99
C VAL A 156 -4.74 -12.48 1.79
N VAL A 157 -5.52 -12.73 2.83
CA VAL A 157 -6.70 -13.60 2.78
C VAL A 157 -7.73 -13.09 1.78
N GLY A 158 -8.01 -11.79 1.78
CA GLY A 158 -8.92 -11.16 0.82
C GLY A 158 -8.48 -11.39 -0.63
N LEU A 159 -7.20 -11.15 -0.95
CA LEU A 159 -6.67 -11.38 -2.30
C LEU A 159 -6.73 -12.84 -2.73
N LEU A 160 -6.45 -13.78 -1.81
CA LEU A 160 -6.52 -15.21 -2.11
C LEU A 160 -7.96 -15.65 -2.38
N HIS A 161 -8.96 -15.16 -1.63
CA HIS A 161 -10.38 -15.42 -1.92
C HIS A 161 -10.80 -14.82 -3.25
N ARG A 162 -10.41 -13.57 -3.54
CA ARG A 162 -10.69 -12.90 -4.82
C ARG A 162 -10.25 -13.73 -6.03
N ASN A 163 -9.13 -14.42 -5.90
CA ASN A 163 -8.52 -15.23 -6.95
C ASN A 163 -8.85 -16.72 -6.86
N GLU A 164 -9.86 -17.09 -6.06
CA GLU A 164 -10.34 -18.47 -5.91
C GLU A 164 -9.23 -19.46 -5.51
N VAL A 165 -8.22 -18.99 -4.77
CA VAL A 165 -7.10 -19.82 -4.34
C VAL A 165 -7.54 -20.73 -3.20
N TRP A 166 -7.21 -22.02 -3.33
CA TRP A 166 -7.43 -23.00 -2.28
C TRP A 166 -6.12 -23.39 -1.60
N HIS A 167 -6.07 -23.32 -0.27
CA HIS A 167 -4.97 -23.84 0.54
C HIS A 167 -5.45 -24.13 1.97
N ALA A 168 -4.98 -25.20 2.60
CA ALA A 168 -5.44 -25.61 3.94
C ALA A 168 -5.24 -24.54 5.03
N TRP A 169 -4.15 -23.77 4.94
CA TRP A 169 -3.89 -22.63 5.84
C TRP A 169 -4.95 -21.51 5.72
N LEU A 170 -5.51 -21.28 4.52
CA LEU A 170 -6.42 -20.17 4.27
C LEU A 170 -7.70 -20.27 5.12
N PHE A 171 -8.14 -21.49 5.48
CA PHE A 171 -9.30 -21.68 6.35
C PHE A 171 -9.11 -21.04 7.72
N ARG A 172 -8.00 -21.35 8.41
CA ARG A 172 -7.70 -20.78 9.74
C ARG A 172 -7.46 -19.27 9.66
N ALA A 173 -6.73 -18.82 8.65
CA ALA A 173 -6.50 -17.38 8.44
C ALA A 173 -7.82 -16.63 8.18
N THR A 174 -8.77 -17.23 7.46
CA THR A 174 -10.10 -16.67 7.21
C THR A 174 -10.93 -16.60 8.49
N ASP A 175 -10.92 -17.66 9.30
CA ASP A 175 -11.62 -17.67 10.59
C ASP A 175 -11.06 -16.60 11.53
N PHE A 176 -9.74 -16.44 11.58
CA PHE A 176 -9.09 -15.36 12.31
C PHE A 176 -9.54 -13.98 11.81
N CYS A 177 -9.53 -13.73 10.50
CA CYS A 177 -9.96 -12.45 9.93
C CYS A 177 -11.40 -12.10 10.32
N TRP A 178 -12.31 -13.08 10.23
CA TRP A 178 -13.69 -12.88 10.69
C TRP A 178 -13.77 -12.53 12.17
N GLN A 179 -13.13 -13.33 13.02
CA GLN A 179 -13.13 -13.10 14.46
C GLN A 179 -12.54 -11.72 14.81
N ALA A 180 -11.41 -11.37 14.20
CA ALA A 180 -10.74 -10.09 14.41
C ALA A 180 -11.67 -8.92 14.04
N VAL A 181 -12.22 -8.92 12.82
CA VAL A 181 -13.11 -7.86 12.32
C VAL A 181 -14.36 -7.71 13.19
N GLU A 182 -15.01 -8.81 13.55
CA GLU A 182 -16.23 -8.80 14.36
C GLU A 182 -15.98 -8.36 15.80
N SER A 183 -14.78 -8.60 16.33
CA SER A 183 -14.37 -8.22 17.68
C SER A 183 -13.87 -6.78 17.81
N LEU A 184 -13.63 -6.06 16.70
CA LEU A 184 -13.14 -4.67 16.75
C LEU A 184 -14.13 -3.79 17.51
N GLU A 185 -13.72 -3.16 18.60
CA GLU A 185 -14.50 -2.12 19.30
C GLU A 185 -13.90 -0.72 19.09
N LYS A 186 -12.56 -0.69 18.98
CA LYS A 186 -11.73 0.44 18.60
C LYS A 186 -10.74 -0.03 17.57
N SER A 187 -10.37 0.82 16.63
CA SER A 187 -9.45 0.42 15.59
C SER A 187 -8.58 1.58 15.12
N HIS A 188 -7.62 1.25 14.28
CA HIS A 188 -6.65 2.12 13.65
C HIS A 188 -6.94 2.18 12.13
N PRO A 189 -6.82 3.33 11.43
CA PRO A 189 -7.07 3.39 10.00
C PRO A 189 -6.43 2.27 9.15
N TYR A 190 -5.17 1.91 9.37
CA TYR A 190 -4.53 0.77 8.69
C TYR A 190 -5.22 -0.59 8.93
N GLU A 191 -5.68 -0.84 10.15
CA GLU A 191 -6.39 -2.09 10.46
C GLU A 191 -7.79 -2.10 9.82
N VAL A 192 -8.45 -0.94 9.76
CA VAL A 192 -9.71 -0.76 9.02
C VAL A 192 -9.50 -0.99 7.52
N GLU A 193 -8.45 -0.43 6.90
CA GLU A 193 -8.12 -0.70 5.50
C GLU A 193 -7.92 -2.21 5.26
N ALA A 194 -7.17 -2.87 6.13
CA ALA A 194 -6.94 -4.31 6.05
C ALA A 194 -8.23 -5.13 6.18
N ALA A 195 -9.13 -4.73 7.08
CA ALA A 195 -10.46 -5.32 7.22
C ALA A 195 -11.30 -5.14 5.96
N VAL A 196 -11.30 -3.95 5.35
CA VAL A 196 -12.04 -3.68 4.11
C VAL A 196 -11.53 -4.55 2.98
N VAL A 197 -10.21 -4.67 2.77
CA VAL A 197 -9.66 -5.54 1.72
C VAL A 197 -10.11 -7.00 1.89
N PHE A 198 -10.17 -7.48 3.14
CA PHE A 198 -10.71 -8.81 3.43
C PHE A 198 -12.21 -8.89 3.10
N LEU A 199 -13.03 -7.99 3.63
CA LEU A 199 -14.49 -8.01 3.50
C LEU A 199 -14.94 -7.83 2.04
N ASP A 200 -14.27 -6.96 1.28
CA ASP A 200 -14.53 -6.75 -0.15
C ASP A 200 -14.43 -8.04 -0.95
N ASN A 201 -13.62 -8.99 -0.51
CA ASN A 201 -13.34 -10.24 -1.23
C ASN A 201 -13.78 -11.50 -0.48
N ALA A 202 -14.38 -11.36 0.70
CA ALA A 202 -14.87 -12.49 1.47
C ALA A 202 -16.03 -13.19 0.73
N PRO A 203 -16.09 -14.54 0.74
CA PRO A 203 -17.09 -15.29 -0.01
C PRO A 203 -18.51 -15.19 0.58
N ASP A 204 -18.63 -15.04 1.90
CA ASP A 204 -19.91 -14.83 2.59
C ASP A 204 -20.34 -13.35 2.48
N ARG A 205 -21.01 -13.02 1.37
CA ARG A 205 -21.38 -11.62 1.05
C ARG A 205 -22.31 -10.98 2.08
N PRO A 206 -23.41 -11.60 2.53
CA PRO A 206 -24.27 -11.00 3.54
C PRO A 206 -23.55 -10.72 4.87
N ARG A 207 -22.67 -11.64 5.31
CA ARG A 207 -21.86 -11.42 6.51
C ARG A 207 -20.85 -10.28 6.31
N ALA A 208 -20.25 -10.21 5.12
CA ALA A 208 -19.27 -9.17 4.80
C ALA A 208 -19.91 -7.77 4.78
N GLU A 209 -21.08 -7.63 4.17
CA GLU A 209 -21.86 -6.39 4.14
C GLU A 209 -22.24 -5.93 5.56
N ALA A 210 -22.76 -6.83 6.39
CA ALA A 210 -23.13 -6.51 7.77
C ALA A 210 -21.92 -6.09 8.63
N ALA A 211 -20.78 -6.76 8.46
CA ALA A 211 -19.54 -6.41 9.14
C ALA A 211 -18.97 -5.07 8.63
N ALA A 212 -19.00 -4.82 7.32
CA ALA A 212 -18.56 -3.57 6.73
C ALA A 212 -19.43 -2.39 7.18
N ASP A 213 -20.75 -2.55 7.26
CA ASP A 213 -21.66 -1.51 7.77
C ASP A 213 -21.35 -1.14 9.23
N ARG A 214 -21.06 -2.14 10.07
CA ARG A 214 -20.63 -1.91 11.46
C ARG A 214 -19.30 -1.17 11.50
N LEU A 215 -18.35 -1.56 10.67
CA LEU A 215 -17.04 -0.94 10.58
C LEU A 215 -17.12 0.52 10.10
N GLY A 216 -17.98 0.81 9.11
CA GLY A 216 -18.21 2.17 8.60
C GLY A 216 -18.79 3.12 9.66
N ARG A 217 -19.72 2.64 10.50
CA ARG A 217 -20.20 3.40 11.67
C ARG A 217 -19.06 3.73 12.62
N MET A 218 -18.21 2.75 12.92
CA MET A 218 -17.04 2.95 13.77
C MET A 218 -16.07 3.99 13.21
N VAL A 219 -15.78 3.94 11.90
CA VAL A 219 -14.92 4.91 11.21
C VAL A 219 -15.45 6.33 11.37
N ARG A 220 -16.77 6.53 11.24
CA ARG A 220 -17.40 7.84 11.44
C ARG A 220 -17.38 8.29 12.90
N GLU A 221 -17.77 7.41 13.82
CA GLU A 221 -17.81 7.70 15.26
C GLU A 221 -16.45 8.08 15.82
N GLN A 222 -15.38 7.39 15.38
CA GLN A 222 -14.00 7.64 15.81
C GLN A 222 -13.28 8.67 14.95
N ARG A 223 -13.95 9.23 13.93
CA ARG A 223 -13.40 10.22 12.99
C ARG A 223 -12.09 9.77 12.34
N LEU A 224 -12.04 8.51 11.93
CA LEU A 224 -10.84 7.90 11.33
C LEU A 224 -10.62 8.34 9.87
N ALA A 225 -11.64 8.90 9.23
CA ALA A 225 -11.57 9.48 7.88
C ALA A 225 -11.74 10.99 7.93
N VAL A 226 -10.84 11.72 7.26
CA VAL A 226 -10.97 13.16 7.01
C VAL A 226 -11.99 13.39 5.89
N LEU A 227 -13.15 13.92 6.25
CA LEU A 227 -14.26 14.21 5.33
C LEU A 227 -14.16 15.62 4.71
N ASP A 228 -13.39 16.51 5.35
CA ASP A 228 -13.08 17.86 4.87
C ASP A 228 -11.56 18.09 4.89
N PRO A 229 -10.87 17.92 3.75
CA PRO A 229 -9.43 18.12 3.64
C PRO A 229 -8.96 19.56 3.91
N ASP A 230 -9.86 20.55 3.87
CA ASP A 230 -9.51 21.95 4.17
C ASP A 230 -9.53 22.24 5.69
N GLN A 231 -9.97 21.27 6.51
CA GLN A 231 -10.08 21.39 7.97
C GLN A 231 -9.39 20.23 8.71
N LEU A 232 -8.15 19.89 8.35
CA LEU A 232 -7.40 18.77 8.94
C LEU A 232 -7.32 18.83 10.47
N ASP A 233 -7.16 20.02 11.05
CA ASP A 233 -7.06 20.22 12.51
C ASP A 233 -8.33 19.78 13.28
N SER A 234 -9.45 19.60 12.61
CA SER A 234 -10.70 19.11 13.21
C SER A 234 -10.77 17.58 13.36
N PHE A 235 -9.82 16.87 12.74
CA PHE A 235 -9.71 15.42 12.76
C PHE A 235 -8.49 14.99 13.59
N PRO A 236 -8.67 14.10 14.59
CA PRO A 236 -7.55 13.65 15.40
C PRO A 236 -6.60 12.78 14.56
N VAL A 237 -5.30 12.98 14.71
CA VAL A 237 -4.29 12.02 14.25
C VAL A 237 -4.34 10.81 15.18
N SER A 238 -4.47 9.61 14.62
CA SER A 238 -4.55 8.38 15.41
C SER A 238 -3.23 8.12 16.18
N PRO A 239 -3.28 7.58 17.41
CA PRO A 239 -2.07 7.29 18.17
C PRO A 239 -1.11 6.35 17.42
N GLY A 240 0.16 6.74 17.28
CA GLY A 240 1.19 5.96 16.58
C GLY A 240 1.49 6.45 15.16
N TYR A 241 0.68 7.35 14.61
CA TYR A 241 0.89 7.98 13.31
C TYR A 241 1.92 9.11 13.33
N ALA A 242 2.49 9.39 12.17
CA ALA A 242 3.31 10.58 11.97
C ALA A 242 2.46 11.85 12.21
N PRO A 243 3.08 12.97 12.65
CA PRO A 243 2.37 14.24 12.71
C PRO A 243 1.72 14.60 11.37
N GLY A 244 0.41 14.83 11.37
CA GLY A 244 -0.36 15.17 10.17
C GLY A 244 -0.69 14.00 9.23
N GLU A 245 -0.41 12.76 9.65
CA GLU A 245 -0.84 11.58 8.89
C GLU A 245 -2.33 11.34 9.10
N HIS A 246 -3.09 11.52 8.02
CA HIS A 246 -4.53 11.36 7.97
C HIS A 246 -4.93 10.40 6.86
N HIS A 247 -6.07 9.75 7.05
CA HIS A 247 -6.69 8.89 6.05
C HIS A 247 -7.97 9.55 5.55
N PHE A 248 -8.29 9.29 4.29
CA PHE A 248 -9.36 9.95 3.57
C PHE A 248 -10.30 8.89 2.99
N PRO A 249 -11.53 9.25 2.60
CA PRO A 249 -12.46 8.30 2.00
C PRO A 249 -11.87 7.40 0.89
N TYR A 250 -11.00 7.92 0.01
CA TYR A 250 -10.35 7.12 -1.04
C TYR A 250 -9.32 6.10 -0.51
N ASP A 251 -8.83 6.24 0.72
CA ASP A 251 -7.92 5.26 1.33
C ASP A 251 -8.70 4.01 1.75
N TYR A 252 -9.97 4.15 2.12
CA TYR A 252 -10.86 3.04 2.45
C TYR A 252 -11.57 2.47 1.21
N ALA A 253 -12.11 3.35 0.36
CA ALA A 253 -12.80 2.98 -0.86
C ALA A 253 -11.92 3.31 -2.07
N LYS A 254 -10.95 2.43 -2.38
CA LYS A 254 -10.01 2.62 -3.50
C LYS A 254 -10.65 2.39 -4.87
N VAL A 255 -11.78 1.67 -4.89
CA VAL A 255 -12.60 1.40 -6.09
C VAL A 255 -14.09 1.60 -5.76
N PRO A 256 -14.94 1.98 -6.73
CA PRO A 256 -16.38 2.17 -6.51
C PRO A 256 -17.12 0.94 -5.98
N GLU A 257 -16.62 -0.26 -6.28
CA GLU A 257 -17.22 -1.54 -5.89
C GLU A 257 -16.90 -1.96 -4.44
N SER A 258 -16.01 -1.25 -3.76
CA SER A 258 -15.67 -1.54 -2.36
C SER A 258 -16.89 -1.36 -1.45
N LEU A 259 -17.07 -2.25 -0.47
CA LEU A 259 -18.09 -2.11 0.58
C LEU A 259 -17.91 -0.80 1.36
N ALA A 260 -16.68 -0.31 1.49
CA ALA A 260 -16.40 0.97 2.13
C ALA A 260 -16.95 2.17 1.37
N ARG A 261 -17.30 2.03 0.07
CA ARG A 261 -17.88 3.13 -0.70
C ARG A 261 -19.20 3.62 -0.11
N ALA A 262 -19.99 2.71 0.48
CA ALA A 262 -21.27 3.03 1.11
C ALA A 262 -21.13 3.82 2.42
N TRP A 263 -19.92 3.92 2.97
CA TRP A 263 -19.69 4.66 4.21
C TRP A 263 -19.72 6.17 4.01
N PHE A 264 -19.53 6.65 2.78
CA PHE A 264 -19.31 8.05 2.45
C PHE A 264 -20.37 8.53 1.45
N THR A 265 -20.80 9.78 1.59
CA THR A 265 -21.68 10.40 0.58
C THR A 265 -20.90 10.65 -0.71
N ASP A 266 -21.63 10.91 -1.80
CA ASP A 266 -21.02 11.24 -3.09
C ASP A 266 -20.15 12.50 -2.97
N GLU A 267 -20.62 13.51 -2.25
CA GLU A 267 -19.88 14.77 -2.04
C GLU A 267 -18.63 14.59 -1.19
N GLU A 268 -18.67 13.73 -0.15
CA GLU A 268 -17.50 13.39 0.65
C GLU A 268 -16.45 12.64 -0.19
N MET A 269 -16.89 11.71 -1.03
CA MET A 269 -16.00 11.00 -1.95
C MET A 269 -15.41 11.93 -3.02
N GLU A 270 -16.22 12.80 -3.62
CA GLU A 270 -15.76 13.77 -4.62
C GLU A 270 -14.69 14.70 -4.04
N ARG A 271 -14.93 15.27 -2.85
CA ARG A 271 -13.96 16.13 -2.17
C ARG A 271 -12.66 15.40 -1.85
N SER A 272 -12.77 14.15 -1.42
CA SER A 272 -11.63 13.27 -1.14
C SER A 272 -10.80 13.01 -2.40
N LEU A 273 -11.44 12.68 -3.51
CA LEU A 273 -10.76 12.45 -4.80
C LEU A 273 -10.16 13.74 -5.39
N ASP A 274 -10.82 14.88 -5.25
CA ASP A 274 -10.27 16.18 -5.63
C ASP A 274 -9.01 16.50 -4.82
N PHE A 275 -9.02 16.17 -3.53
CA PHE A 275 -7.83 16.30 -2.69
C PHE A 275 -6.72 15.38 -3.18
N LEU A 276 -7.00 14.10 -3.48
CA LEU A 276 -6.02 13.17 -4.04
C LEU A 276 -5.39 13.72 -5.33
N GLU A 277 -6.19 14.24 -6.25
CA GLU A 277 -5.69 14.82 -7.50
C GLU A 277 -4.73 16.00 -7.25
N ARG A 278 -5.09 16.90 -6.31
CA ARG A 278 -4.25 18.05 -5.94
C ARG A 278 -2.95 17.69 -5.21
N GLN A 279 -2.81 16.46 -4.70
CA GLN A 279 -1.60 16.03 -4.00
C GLN A 279 -0.41 15.75 -4.93
N GLN A 280 -0.59 15.68 -6.25
CA GLN A 280 0.54 15.46 -7.15
C GLN A 280 1.56 16.61 -7.03
N GLN A 281 2.81 16.26 -6.71
CA GLN A 281 3.88 17.23 -6.49
C GLN A 281 4.50 17.71 -7.80
N GLY A 282 5.31 18.77 -7.72
CA GLY A 282 5.95 19.39 -8.89
C GLY A 282 6.90 18.47 -9.66
N ASP A 283 7.41 17.41 -9.03
CA ASP A 283 8.22 16.38 -9.67
C ASP A 283 7.39 15.27 -10.35
N GLY A 284 6.06 15.32 -10.23
CA GLY A 284 5.11 14.38 -10.84
C GLY A 284 4.68 13.22 -9.95
N GLY A 285 5.30 13.02 -8.79
CA GLY A 285 4.94 11.95 -7.86
C GLY A 285 3.92 12.39 -6.81
N TRP A 286 3.24 11.42 -6.19
CA TRP A 286 2.46 11.65 -4.98
C TRP A 286 3.35 11.55 -3.71
N PRO A 287 3.02 12.29 -2.64
CA PRO A 287 3.73 12.18 -1.38
C PRO A 287 3.39 10.88 -0.65
N ILE A 288 4.35 10.37 0.12
CA ILE A 288 4.02 9.54 1.28
C ILE A 288 3.56 10.46 2.42
N ARG A 289 2.54 10.03 3.17
CA ARG A 289 1.96 10.80 4.29
C ARG A 289 2.33 10.25 5.66
N TRP A 290 2.96 9.08 5.69
CA TRP A 290 3.44 8.45 6.90
C TRP A 290 4.90 8.79 7.20
N ARG A 291 5.37 8.29 8.34
CA ARG A 291 6.67 8.64 8.89
C ARG A 291 7.82 8.21 7.99
N GLN A 292 8.65 9.17 7.61
CA GLN A 292 9.93 8.92 6.96
C GLN A 292 10.99 8.57 8.01
N TRP A 293 11.78 7.53 7.75
CA TRP A 293 12.85 7.10 8.66
C TRP A 293 14.21 6.90 7.98
N ALA A 294 14.22 6.65 6.67
CA ALA A 294 15.43 6.60 5.86
C ALA A 294 15.19 7.22 4.47
N PRO A 295 16.20 7.85 3.85
CA PRO A 295 16.04 8.46 2.52
C PRO A 295 15.57 7.47 1.44
N GLY A 296 16.08 6.24 1.48
CA GLY A 296 15.74 5.20 0.51
C GLY A 296 14.27 4.78 0.55
N THR A 297 13.66 4.70 1.74
CA THR A 297 12.27 4.23 1.86
C THR A 297 11.29 5.22 1.26
N ALA A 298 11.52 6.53 1.44
CA ALA A 298 10.70 7.54 0.79
C ALA A 298 10.76 7.45 -0.75
N LEU A 299 11.96 7.24 -1.32
CA LEU A 299 12.15 7.13 -2.77
C LEU A 299 11.53 5.85 -3.34
N GLU A 300 11.53 4.75 -2.59
CA GLU A 300 10.94 3.48 -3.01
C GLU A 300 9.41 3.46 -2.85
N SER A 301 8.88 4.10 -1.80
CA SER A 301 7.44 4.15 -1.53
C SER A 301 6.67 5.12 -2.41
N ARG A 302 7.23 6.28 -2.77
CA ARG A 302 6.51 7.29 -3.58
C ARG A 302 6.05 6.79 -4.95
N PRO A 303 6.85 6.01 -5.71
CA PRO A 303 6.37 5.37 -6.94
C PRO A 303 5.20 4.41 -6.74
N ILE A 304 5.19 3.66 -5.64
CA ILE A 304 4.07 2.78 -5.29
C ILE A 304 2.80 3.63 -5.07
N VAL A 305 2.89 4.66 -4.22
CA VAL A 305 1.77 5.57 -3.95
C VAL A 305 1.31 6.31 -5.20
N THR A 306 2.23 6.68 -6.09
CA THR A 306 1.91 7.34 -7.36
C THR A 306 1.09 6.43 -8.27
N ILE A 307 1.49 5.17 -8.41
CA ILE A 307 0.72 4.18 -9.18
C ILE A 307 -0.65 3.96 -8.54
N GLU A 308 -0.71 3.79 -7.23
CA GLU A 308 -1.97 3.59 -6.49
C GLU A 308 -2.92 4.79 -6.62
N ALA A 309 -2.42 6.02 -6.49
CA ALA A 309 -3.21 7.23 -6.68
C ALA A 309 -3.84 7.30 -8.08
N LEU A 310 -3.05 7.03 -9.14
CA LEU A 310 -3.55 7.01 -10.51
C LEU A 310 -4.57 5.90 -10.75
N LEU A 311 -4.35 4.72 -10.16
CA LEU A 311 -5.29 3.60 -10.25
C LEU A 311 -6.63 3.95 -9.59
N THR A 312 -6.61 4.54 -8.39
CA THR A 312 -7.80 5.00 -7.68
C THR A 312 -8.53 6.09 -8.46
N LEU A 313 -7.83 7.14 -8.92
CA LEU A 313 -8.42 8.21 -9.73
C LEU A 313 -9.09 7.65 -10.99
N ARG A 314 -8.42 6.74 -11.70
CA ARG A 314 -8.98 6.06 -12.88
C ARG A 314 -10.20 5.21 -12.56
N ALA A 315 -10.20 4.49 -11.44
CA ALA A 315 -11.33 3.65 -11.02
C ALA A 315 -12.61 4.48 -10.80
N TYR A 316 -12.45 5.72 -10.31
CA TYR A 316 -13.55 6.69 -10.16
C TYR A 316 -13.81 7.55 -11.42
N GLY A 317 -13.24 7.20 -12.57
CA GLY A 317 -13.48 7.90 -13.83
C GLY A 317 -12.86 9.30 -13.91
N ARG A 318 -11.90 9.64 -13.05
CA ARG A 318 -11.18 10.92 -13.12
C ARG A 318 -10.26 10.94 -14.34
N THR A 319 -10.19 12.09 -15.00
CA THR A 319 -9.32 12.26 -16.18
C THR A 319 -7.87 12.40 -15.72
N ILE A 320 -7.04 11.42 -16.06
CA ILE A 320 -5.60 11.42 -15.73
C ILE A 320 -4.69 11.73 -16.93
N VAL A 321 -5.23 11.67 -18.16
CA VAL A 321 -4.53 11.81 -19.45
C VAL A 321 -4.64 13.20 -20.04
#